data_AF-M7BWS5-F1
#
_entry.id   AF-M7BWS5-F1
#
_cell.length_a   1.000
_cell.length_b   1.000
_cell.length_c   1.000
_cell.angle_alpha   90.00
_cell.angle_beta   90.00
_cell.angle_gamma   90.00
#
_symmetry.space_group_name_H-M   'P 1'
#
loop_
_entity.id
_entity.type
_entity.pdbx_description
1 polymer ?
#
loop_
_entity_poly.entity_id
_entity_poly.type
_entity_poly.pdbx_seq_one_letter_code
_entity_poly.pdbx_strand_id
1 'polypeptide(L)'
;MSGLSRFWEVLTPLLEGREGERKKRTECEDAEILWRLARASRDLAQLSSTSAEEKKQLVYEALEYAKKALEKNESNFAVHKWYAICISDVGDYEGIKTKIANAYVIKEHFQKAIELNPKDATSIHLMGIWYKKKLWNYSILYDKN
;
A
#
# COMPACT_ATOMS: atom_id res chain seq x y z
N MET A 1 -12.96 32.70 32.88
CA MET A 1 -13.22 31.56 31.97
C MET A 1 -13.37 32.05 30.51
N SER A 2 -12.31 32.57 29.89
CA SER A 2 -12.40 33.11 28.50
C SER A 2 -11.22 32.73 27.59
N GLY A 3 -10.21 32.01 28.11
CA GLY A 3 -9.04 31.61 27.32
C GLY A 3 -9.27 30.44 26.36
N LEU A 4 -10.27 29.59 26.62
CA LEU A 4 -10.52 28.38 25.82
C LEU A 4 -11.36 28.66 24.55
N SER A 5 -12.20 29.71 24.53
CA SER A 5 -13.04 30.04 23.35
C SER A 5 -12.22 30.42 22.12
N ARG A 6 -11.18 31.25 22.34
CA ARG A 6 -10.34 31.80 21.28
C ARG A 6 -9.35 30.77 20.71
N PHE A 7 -9.06 29.71 21.47
CA PHE A 7 -8.22 28.61 21.02
C PHE A 7 -8.94 27.74 19.98
N TRP A 8 -10.23 27.44 20.21
CA TRP A 8 -11.05 26.72 19.25
C TRP A 8 -11.36 27.54 18.00
N GLU A 9 -11.58 28.85 18.11
CA GLU A 9 -11.81 29.75 16.95
C GLU A 9 -10.64 29.77 15.94
N VAL A 10 -9.40 29.57 16.39
CA VAL A 10 -8.21 29.51 15.51
C VAL A 10 -7.97 28.09 14.97
N LEU A 11 -8.39 27.06 15.69
CA LEU A 11 -8.15 25.66 15.33
C LEU A 11 -9.16 25.15 14.29
N THR A 12 -10.42 25.61 14.34
CA THR A 12 -11.49 25.15 13.45
C THR A 12 -11.18 25.38 11.97
N PRO A 13 -10.72 26.57 11.52
CA PRO A 13 -10.35 26.79 10.11
C PRO A 13 -9.13 25.97 9.67
N LEU A 14 -8.21 25.64 10.58
CA LEU A 14 -7.02 24.84 10.31
C LEU A 14 -7.37 23.35 10.15
N LEU A 15 -8.31 22.85 10.93
CA LEU A 15 -8.84 21.49 10.84
C LEU A 15 -9.73 21.32 9.60
N GLU A 16 -10.64 22.26 9.35
CA GLU A 16 -11.48 22.27 8.15
C GLU A 16 -10.66 22.42 6.86
N GLY A 17 -9.58 23.22 6.89
CA GLY A 17 -8.62 23.31 5.79
C GLY A 17 -7.89 21.99 5.52
N ARG A 18 -7.44 21.29 6.58
CA ARG A 18 -6.83 19.95 6.47
C ARG A 18 -7.81 18.91 5.95
N GLU A 19 -9.06 18.93 6.40
CA GLU A 19 -10.11 18.03 5.93
C GLU A 19 -10.51 18.33 4.48
N GLY A 20 -10.60 19.60 4.10
CA GLY A 20 -10.87 20.05 2.73
C GLY A 20 -9.76 19.65 1.75
N GLU A 21 -8.49 19.81 2.13
CA GLU A 21 -7.36 19.33 1.33
C GLU A 21 -7.27 17.79 1.28
N ARG A 22 -7.60 17.11 2.37
CA ARG A 22 -7.70 15.65 2.39
C ARG A 22 -8.78 15.20 1.41
N LYS A 23 -9.98 15.77 1.50
CA LYS A 23 -11.11 15.48 0.62
C LYS A 23 -10.82 15.76 -0.85
N LYS A 24 -10.19 16.90 -1.17
CA LYS A 24 -9.77 17.26 -2.53
C LYS A 24 -8.69 16.32 -3.09
N ARG A 25 -7.79 15.80 -2.24
CA ARG A 25 -6.83 14.75 -2.62
C ARG A 25 -7.51 13.41 -2.89
N THR A 26 -8.60 13.09 -2.18
CA THR A 26 -9.38 11.86 -2.39
C THR A 26 -10.25 11.89 -3.66
N GLU A 27 -10.58 13.08 -4.19
CA GLU A 27 -11.43 13.25 -5.40
C GLU A 27 -10.64 13.19 -6.72
N CYS A 28 -9.30 13.19 -6.69
CA CYS A 28 -8.52 13.08 -7.91
C CYS A 28 -8.41 11.62 -8.35
N GLU A 29 -9.12 11.27 -9.42
CA GLU A 29 -9.21 9.90 -9.95
C GLU A 29 -8.05 9.51 -10.90
N ASP A 30 -6.99 10.31 -10.98
CA ASP A 30 -5.82 9.98 -11.82
C ASP A 30 -5.05 8.81 -11.19
N ALA A 31 -4.80 7.76 -11.98
CA ALA A 31 -4.00 6.62 -11.59
C ALA A 31 -2.63 7.04 -11.01
N GLU A 32 -2.01 8.09 -11.58
CA GLU A 32 -0.71 8.62 -11.11
C GLU A 32 -0.77 9.15 -9.68
N ILE A 33 -1.90 9.73 -9.29
CA ILE A 33 -2.10 10.29 -7.95
C ILE A 33 -2.51 9.17 -7.00
N LEU A 34 -3.39 8.28 -7.43
CA LEU A 34 -3.88 7.17 -6.62
C LEU A 34 -2.77 6.22 -6.16
N TRP A 35 -1.84 5.81 -7.04
CA TRP A 35 -0.74 4.94 -6.59
C TRP A 35 0.22 5.66 -5.64
N ARG A 36 0.40 6.99 -5.79
CA ARG A 36 1.20 7.81 -4.87
C ARG A 36 0.53 7.96 -3.51
N LEU A 37 -0.80 8.05 -3.47
CA LEU A 37 -1.56 8.01 -2.22
C LEU A 37 -1.41 6.66 -1.54
N ALA A 38 -1.53 5.55 -2.29
CA ALA A 38 -1.29 4.20 -1.74
C ALA A 38 0.10 4.09 -1.10
N ARG A 39 1.13 4.57 -1.80
CA ARG A 39 2.50 4.65 -1.28
C ARG A 39 2.57 5.50 0.00
N ALA A 40 2.01 6.71 -0.01
CA ALA A 40 2.08 7.62 1.12
C ALA A 40 1.38 7.06 2.36
N SER A 41 0.20 6.45 2.20
CA SER A 41 -0.52 5.76 3.29
C SER A 41 0.30 4.61 3.86
N ARG A 42 0.96 3.82 3.00
CA ARG A 42 1.87 2.76 3.45
C ARG A 42 3.09 3.31 4.18
N ASP A 43 3.73 4.35 3.66
CA ASP A 43 4.90 4.96 4.28
C ASP A 43 4.54 5.52 5.68
N LEU A 44 3.36 6.12 5.82
CA LEU A 44 2.79 6.53 7.12
C LEU A 44 2.56 5.34 8.06
N ALA A 45 2.08 4.21 7.53
CA ALA A 45 1.86 2.98 8.30
C ALA A 45 3.18 2.37 8.84
N GLN A 46 4.32 2.67 8.23
CA GLN A 46 5.63 2.16 8.65
C GLN A 46 6.38 3.09 9.61
N LEU A 47 5.84 4.27 9.94
CA LEU A 47 6.45 5.14 10.94
C LEU A 47 6.38 4.52 12.33
N SER A 48 7.44 4.72 13.12
CA SER A 48 7.52 4.22 14.50
C SER A 48 6.50 4.87 15.45
N SER A 49 5.98 6.04 15.08
CA SER A 49 4.95 6.77 15.84
C SER A 49 3.53 6.27 15.61
N THR A 50 3.32 5.44 14.58
CA THR A 50 1.99 4.98 14.17
C THR A 50 1.56 3.80 15.05
N SER A 51 0.37 3.87 15.64
CA SER A 51 -0.17 2.79 16.46
C SER A 51 -0.48 1.53 15.63
N ALA A 52 -0.64 0.37 16.28
CA ALA A 52 -0.94 -0.87 15.57
C ALA A 52 -2.31 -0.82 14.87
N GLU A 53 -3.30 -0.19 15.51
CA GLU A 53 -4.64 0.04 14.98
C GLU A 53 -4.60 0.97 13.76
N GLU A 54 -3.91 2.11 13.85
CA GLU A 54 -3.75 3.03 12.72
C GLU A 54 -2.97 2.39 11.58
N LYS A 55 -1.93 1.62 11.89
CA LYS A 55 -1.16 0.88 10.88
C LYS A 55 -2.06 -0.05 10.08
N LYS A 56 -2.93 -0.81 10.77
CA LYS A 56 -3.90 -1.69 10.11
C LYS A 56 -4.83 -0.88 9.19
N GLN A 57 -5.40 0.23 9.68
CA GLN A 57 -6.29 1.08 8.90
C GLN A 57 -5.59 1.63 7.63
N LEU A 58 -4.38 2.16 7.79
CA LEU A 58 -3.59 2.73 6.70
C LEU A 58 -3.18 1.69 5.65
N VAL A 59 -2.89 0.45 6.07
CA VAL A 59 -2.57 -0.64 5.14
C VAL A 59 -3.79 -1.03 4.28
N TYR A 60 -4.98 -1.08 4.87
CA TYR A 60 -6.21 -1.31 4.09
C TYR A 60 -6.56 -0.12 3.19
N GLU A 61 -6.38 1.11 3.68
CA GLU A 61 -6.59 2.33 2.89
C GLU A 61 -5.63 2.38 1.68
N ALA A 62 -4.36 2.05 1.89
CA ALA A 62 -3.36 1.95 0.83
C ALA A 62 -3.77 0.96 -0.26
N LEU A 63 -4.30 -0.21 0.13
CA LEU A 63 -4.81 -1.19 -0.82
C LEU A 63 -6.00 -0.65 -1.62
N GLU A 64 -6.91 0.08 -0.99
CA GLU A 64 -8.06 0.67 -1.68
C GLU A 64 -7.62 1.67 -2.75
N TYR A 65 -6.66 2.57 -2.44
CA TYR A 65 -6.09 3.47 -3.43
C TYR A 65 -5.39 2.73 -4.56
N ALA A 66 -4.63 1.67 -4.25
CA ALA A 66 -3.95 0.88 -5.27
C ALA A 66 -4.93 0.14 -6.19
N LYS A 67 -6.05 -0.36 -5.67
CA LYS A 67 -7.13 -0.97 -6.46
C LYS A 67 -7.74 0.05 -7.43
N LYS A 68 -8.11 1.22 -6.93
CA LYS A 68 -8.64 2.31 -7.78
C LYS A 68 -7.63 2.71 -8.85
N ALA A 69 -6.35 2.81 -8.50
CA ALA A 69 -5.29 3.12 -9.48
C ALA A 69 -5.23 2.07 -10.60
N LEU A 70 -5.38 0.79 -10.26
CA LEU A 70 -5.38 -0.33 -11.19
C LEU A 70 -6.58 -0.29 -12.15
N GLU A 71 -7.77 -0.02 -11.62
CA GLU A 71 -8.98 0.16 -12.42
C GLU A 71 -8.86 1.32 -13.42
N LYS A 72 -8.09 2.36 -13.08
CA LYS A 72 -7.91 3.55 -13.91
C LYS A 72 -6.82 3.37 -14.97
N ASN A 73 -5.72 2.68 -14.65
CA ASN A 73 -4.64 2.45 -15.62
C ASN A 73 -3.82 1.18 -15.31
N GLU A 74 -4.22 0.07 -15.90
CA GLU A 74 -3.48 -1.20 -15.88
C GLU A 74 -2.22 -1.22 -16.76
N SER A 75 -2.01 -0.21 -17.61
CA SER A 75 -0.78 -0.10 -18.42
C SER A 75 0.36 0.61 -17.68
N ASN A 76 0.15 0.98 -16.42
CA ASN A 76 1.14 1.67 -15.61
C ASN A 76 1.90 0.70 -14.69
N PHE A 77 3.22 0.58 -14.89
CA PHE A 77 4.06 -0.29 -14.08
C PHE A 77 4.02 0.04 -12.58
N ALA A 78 3.91 1.33 -12.22
CA ALA A 78 3.92 1.78 -10.83
C ALA A 78 2.65 1.33 -10.10
N VAL A 79 1.51 1.34 -10.81
CA VAL A 79 0.23 0.86 -10.30
C VAL A 79 0.30 -0.62 -9.97
N HIS A 80 0.80 -1.45 -10.90
CA HIS A 80 1.02 -2.88 -10.64
C HIS A 80 1.96 -3.13 -9.46
N LYS A 81 3.08 -2.39 -9.38
CA LYS A 81 4.04 -2.48 -8.27
C LYS A 81 3.40 -2.18 -6.92
N TRP A 82 2.72 -1.04 -6.80
CA TRP A 82 2.14 -0.61 -5.53
C TRP A 82 0.94 -1.46 -5.12
N TYR A 83 0.16 -1.97 -6.08
CA TYR A 83 -0.88 -2.95 -5.80
C TYR A 83 -0.34 -4.24 -5.20
N ALA A 84 0.72 -4.81 -5.79
CA ALA A 84 1.37 -6.01 -5.28
C ALA A 84 1.94 -5.80 -3.86
N ILE A 85 2.56 -4.66 -3.59
CA ILE A 85 3.07 -4.29 -2.26
C ILE A 85 1.92 -4.20 -1.25
N CYS A 86 0.84 -3.49 -1.57
CA CYS A 86 -0.28 -3.31 -0.65
C CYS A 86 -1.01 -4.62 -0.36
N ILE A 87 -1.16 -5.52 -1.35
CA ILE A 87 -1.68 -6.88 -1.12
C ILE A 87 -0.78 -7.65 -0.15
N SER A 88 0.54 -7.54 -0.31
CA SER A 88 1.48 -8.20 0.60
C SER A 88 1.31 -7.69 2.04
N ASP A 89 1.15 -6.37 2.22
CA ASP A 89 1.00 -5.75 3.53
C ASP A 89 -0.32 -6.15 4.22
N VAL A 90 -1.46 -6.20 3.49
CA VAL A 90 -2.73 -6.69 4.08
C VAL A 90 -2.64 -8.18 4.47
N GLY A 91 -1.81 -8.96 3.78
CA GLY A 91 -1.58 -10.37 4.07
C GLY A 91 -0.95 -10.66 5.43
N ASP A 92 -0.51 -9.64 6.18
CA ASP A 92 -0.10 -9.75 7.58
C ASP A 92 -1.30 -9.66 8.56
N TYR A 93 -2.41 -9.09 8.12
CA TYR A 93 -3.66 -8.97 8.89
C TYR A 93 -4.71 -10.01 8.48
N GLU A 94 -4.52 -10.63 7.32
CA GLU A 94 -5.37 -11.70 6.83
C GLU A 94 -4.88 -13.09 7.26
N GLY A 95 -5.76 -14.09 7.20
CA GLY A 95 -5.42 -15.46 7.53
C GLY A 95 -4.43 -16.09 6.54
N ILE A 96 -3.76 -17.16 6.98
CA ILE A 96 -2.74 -17.89 6.19
C ILE A 96 -3.27 -18.32 4.82
N LYS A 97 -4.54 -18.73 4.74
CA LYS A 97 -5.18 -19.14 3.47
C LYS A 97 -5.18 -17.99 2.46
N THR A 98 -5.59 -16.79 2.87
CA THR A 98 -5.62 -15.61 2.00
C THR A 98 -4.21 -15.19 1.61
N LYS A 99 -3.25 -15.26 2.54
CA LYS A 99 -1.83 -14.97 2.24
C LYS A 99 -1.26 -15.89 1.15
N ILE A 100 -1.61 -17.17 1.17
CA ILE A 100 -1.18 -18.14 0.13
C ILE A 100 -1.84 -17.82 -1.22
N ALA A 101 -3.13 -17.52 -1.24
CA ALA A 101 -3.85 -17.15 -2.46
C ALA A 101 -3.26 -15.86 -3.07
N ASN A 102 -3.08 -14.83 -2.23
CA ASN A 102 -2.53 -13.54 -2.62
C ASN A 102 -1.08 -13.64 -3.13
N ALA A 103 -0.30 -14.63 -2.70
CA ALA A 103 1.10 -14.78 -3.13
C ALA A 103 1.24 -14.96 -4.65
N TYR A 104 0.26 -15.59 -5.31
CA TYR A 104 0.26 -15.75 -6.77
C TYR A 104 -0.10 -14.44 -7.48
N VAL A 105 -1.12 -13.74 -6.97
CA VAL A 105 -1.52 -12.41 -7.47
C VAL A 105 -0.36 -11.42 -7.37
N ILE A 106 0.32 -11.37 -6.22
CA ILE A 106 1.50 -10.52 -6.01
C ILE A 106 2.58 -10.79 -7.08
N LYS A 107 2.85 -12.07 -7.36
CA LYS A 107 3.84 -12.47 -8.38
C LYS A 107 3.43 -11.97 -9.76
N GLU A 108 2.18 -12.18 -10.16
CA GLU A 108 1.67 -11.75 -11.47
C GLU A 108 1.78 -10.23 -11.66
N HIS A 109 1.42 -9.45 -10.64
CA HIS A 109 1.53 -7.99 -10.71
C HIS A 109 2.99 -7.52 -10.74
N PHE A 110 3.91 -8.12 -9.99
CA PHE A 110 5.33 -7.77 -10.13
C PHE A 110 5.88 -8.15 -11.51
N GLN A 111 5.46 -9.28 -12.08
CA GLN A 111 5.90 -9.70 -13.41
C GLN A 111 5.41 -8.69 -14.46
N LYS A 112 4.14 -8.27 -14.37
CA LYS A 112 3.58 -7.24 -15.25
C LYS A 112 4.28 -5.89 -15.08
N ALA A 113 4.62 -5.50 -13.86
CA ALA A 113 5.38 -4.28 -13.61
C ALA A 113 6.77 -4.32 -14.27
N ILE A 114 7.45 -5.48 -14.24
CA ILE A 114 8.75 -5.68 -14.91
C ILE A 114 8.59 -5.66 -16.43
N GLU A 115 7.54 -6.28 -16.98
CA GLU A 115 7.25 -6.23 -18.42
C GLU A 115 7.03 -4.80 -18.92
N LEU A 116 6.26 -4.01 -18.17
CA LEU A 116 5.96 -2.61 -18.49
C LEU A 116 7.18 -1.69 -18.28
N ASN A 117 8.00 -1.97 -17.27
CA ASN A 117 9.24 -1.23 -17.01
C ASN A 117 10.37 -2.16 -16.51
N PRO A 118 11.17 -2.71 -17.43
CA PRO A 118 12.29 -3.61 -17.08
C PRO A 118 13.43 -2.94 -16.33
N LYS A 119 13.41 -1.62 -16.14
CA LYS A 119 14.43 -0.86 -15.41
C LYS A 119 14.02 -0.52 -13.97
N ASP A 120 12.79 -0.86 -13.57
CA ASP A 120 12.34 -0.60 -12.20
C ASP A 120 13.01 -1.56 -11.21
N ALA A 121 14.05 -1.06 -10.54
CA ALA A 121 14.83 -1.83 -9.58
C ALA A 121 13.98 -2.40 -8.44
N THR A 122 12.92 -1.69 -8.02
CA THR A 122 12.04 -2.13 -6.94
C THR A 122 11.26 -3.39 -7.33
N SER A 123 10.64 -3.41 -8.50
CA SER A 123 9.89 -4.58 -8.99
C SER A 123 10.80 -5.80 -9.15
N ILE A 124 12.01 -5.61 -9.71
CA ILE A 124 13.00 -6.69 -9.86
C ILE A 124 13.43 -7.23 -8.49
N HIS A 125 13.76 -6.34 -7.56
CA HIS A 125 14.20 -6.72 -6.22
C HIS A 125 13.12 -7.50 -5.45
N LEU A 126 11.87 -7.01 -5.49
CA LEU A 126 10.74 -7.65 -4.81
C LEU A 126 10.38 -9.00 -5.44
N MET A 127 10.48 -9.13 -6.76
CA MET A 127 10.36 -10.41 -7.45
C MET A 127 11.45 -11.40 -6.98
N GLY A 128 12.70 -10.94 -6.84
CA GLY A 128 13.79 -11.74 -6.29
C GLY A 128 13.52 -12.22 -4.86
N ILE A 129 12.99 -11.36 -3.99
CA ILE A 129 12.57 -11.73 -2.63
C ILE A 129 11.48 -12.81 -2.68
N TRP A 130 10.50 -12.69 -3.58
CA TRP A 130 9.43 -13.67 -3.73
C TRP A 130 9.98 -15.05 -4.09
N TYR A 131 10.87 -15.14 -5.08
CA TYR A 131 11.52 -16.41 -5.46
C TYR A 131 12.37 -16.98 -4.33
N LYS A 132 13.15 -16.14 -3.64
CA LYS A 132 13.94 -16.57 -2.48
C LYS A 132 13.06 -17.21 -1.41
N LYS A 133 11.93 -16.58 -1.06
CA LYS A 133 10.99 -17.09 -0.05
C LYS A 133 10.36 -18.41 -0.47
N LYS A 134 10.01 -18.54 -1.76
CA LYS A 134 9.48 -19.80 -2.30
C LYS A 134 10.49 -20.94 -2.23
N LEU A 135 11.75 -20.70 -2.58
CA LEU A 135 12.82 -21.69 -2.51
C LEU A 135 13.12 -22.13 -1.07
N TRP A 136 13.16 -21.18 -0.13
CA TRP A 136 13.32 -21.48 1.30
C TRP A 136 12.22 -22.39 1.85
N ASN A 137 10.96 -22.09 1.53
CA ASN A 137 9.85 -22.93 1.94
C ASN A 137 9.94 -24.35 1.36
N TYR A 138 10.43 -24.48 0.13
CA TYR A 138 10.65 -25.78 -0.49
C TYR A 138 11.75 -26.56 0.24
N SER A 139 12.89 -25.94 0.57
CA SER A 139 13.98 -26.58 1.32
C SER A 139 13.51 -27.16 2.67
N ILE A 140 12.72 -26.40 3.43
CA ILE A 140 12.21 -26.83 4.75
C ILE A 140 11.28 -28.05 4.62
N LEU A 141 10.55 -28.18 3.51
CA LEU A 141 9.69 -29.34 3.27
C LEU A 141 10.49 -30.60 2.91
N TYR A 142 11.68 -30.45 2.31
CA TYR A 142 12.53 -31.57 1.91
C TYR A 142 13.49 -32.02 3.03
N ASP A 143 13.93 -31.12 3.92
CA ASP A 143 14.76 -31.48 5.10
C ASP A 143 13.99 -32.22 6.21
N LYS A 144 12.66 -32.38 6.07
CA LYS A 144 11.80 -33.12 7.02
C LYS A 144 11.47 -34.55 6.58
N ASN A 145 12.06 -35.03 5.48
CA ASN A 145 11.99 -36.42 5.02
C ASN A 145 13.37 -37.06 5.09
#